data_AF-A0A450ZVI9-F1
#
_entry.id   AF-A0A450ZVI9-F1
#
_cell.length_a   1.000
_cell.length_b   1.000
_cell.length_c   1.000
_cell.angle_alpha   90.00
_cell.angle_beta   90.00
_cell.angle_gamma   90.00
#
_symmetry.space_group_name_H-M   'P 1'
#
loop_
_entity.id
_entity.type
_entity.pdbx_description
1 polymer ?
#
loop_
_entity_poly.entity_id
_entity_poly.type
_entity_poly.pdbx_seq_one_letter_code
_entity_poly.pdbx_strand_id
1 'polypeptide(L)'
;MDISYEEDSEAVEAGKPVRFRRSVDSVNADLVLLMDVLEHVDDDVGLLRHYMEKVPSGTRFLISVPAFQFLWSGHDVFLEHKRRYRLKQMEDIVQQSGLTVKHGAYYFGAVFPIATTIRLVSNWVHKGRQQARSQLSLHHPLVNGTLAAMSAAELPFLKCNHLAGLTVFCVAEKP
;
A
#
# COMPACT_ATOMS: atom_id res chain seq x y z
N MET A 1 -9.03 -10.69 -6.76
CA MET A 1 -8.15 -9.80 -7.52
C MET A 1 -7.57 -10.60 -8.65
N ASP A 2 -7.98 -10.27 -9.88
CA ASP A 2 -7.40 -10.86 -11.08
C ASP A 2 -6.20 -9.99 -11.48
N ILE A 3 -5.00 -10.52 -11.30
CA ILE A 3 -3.75 -9.85 -11.67
C ILE A 3 -3.45 -10.00 -13.18
N SER A 4 -4.41 -10.52 -13.96
CA SER A 4 -4.36 -10.68 -15.42
C SER A 4 -3.19 -11.53 -15.93
N TYR A 5 -2.55 -12.33 -15.06
CA TYR A 5 -1.62 -13.37 -15.50
C TYR A 5 -2.44 -14.58 -15.94
N GLU A 6 -2.50 -14.80 -17.25
CA GLU A 6 -3.20 -15.95 -17.84
C GLU A 6 -2.57 -17.27 -17.36
N GLU A 7 -1.25 -17.31 -17.19
CA GLU A 7 -0.50 -18.52 -16.83
C GLU A 7 0.63 -18.24 -15.82
N ASP A 8 0.99 -19.27 -15.04
CA ASP A 8 2.20 -19.26 -14.23
C ASP A 8 3.43 -19.13 -15.14
N SER A 9 4.37 -18.26 -14.78
CA SER A 9 5.57 -18.01 -15.60
C SER A 9 6.81 -17.81 -14.73
N GLU A 10 7.98 -17.88 -15.37
CA GLU A 10 9.26 -17.62 -14.74
C GLU A 10 10.05 -16.61 -15.55
N ALA A 11 10.73 -15.70 -14.85
CA ALA A 11 11.65 -14.74 -15.44
C ALA A 11 12.95 -14.72 -14.64
N VAL A 12 13.97 -14.07 -15.19
CA VAL A 12 15.22 -13.80 -14.49
C VAL A 12 15.44 -12.30 -14.49
N GLU A 13 15.40 -11.70 -13.31
CA GLU A 13 15.59 -10.27 -13.12
C GLU A 13 16.83 -10.03 -12.28
N ALA A 14 17.76 -9.21 -12.79
CA ALA A 14 19.05 -8.96 -12.15
C ALA A 14 19.80 -10.24 -11.71
N GLY A 15 19.70 -11.30 -12.52
CA GLY A 15 20.35 -12.60 -12.25
C GLY A 15 19.66 -13.46 -11.18
N LYS A 16 18.46 -13.09 -10.71
CA LYS A 16 17.67 -13.86 -9.75
C LYS A 16 16.40 -14.41 -10.40
N PRO A 17 15.97 -15.64 -10.07
CA PRO A 17 14.73 -16.19 -10.58
C PRO A 17 13.53 -15.46 -9.96
N VAL A 18 12.59 -15.05 -10.80
CA VAL A 18 11.29 -14.50 -10.42
C VAL A 18 10.23 -15.47 -10.89
N ARG A 19 9.39 -15.93 -9.97
CA ARG A 19 8.31 -16.88 -10.25
C ARG A 19 6.98 -16.17 -10.11
N PHE A 20 6.26 -16.03 -11.21
CA PHE A 20 4.89 -15.55 -11.22
C PHE A 20 3.99 -16.76 -11.03
N ARG A 21 3.16 -16.70 -9.98
CA ARG A 21 2.29 -17.81 -9.57
C ARG A 21 0.90 -17.28 -9.24
N ARG A 22 -0.14 -17.95 -9.73
CA ARG A 22 -1.54 -17.68 -9.37
C ARG A 22 -1.84 -18.07 -7.92
N SER A 23 -1.23 -19.17 -7.47
CA SER A 23 -1.29 -19.62 -6.09
C SER A 23 0.04 -20.23 -5.69
N VAL A 24 0.40 -20.05 -4.42
CA VAL A 24 1.56 -20.68 -3.81
C VAL A 24 1.04 -21.64 -2.74
N ASP A 25 1.60 -22.83 -2.60
CA ASP A 25 1.31 -23.71 -1.46
C ASP A 25 2.11 -23.22 -0.25
N SER A 26 2.91 -24.08 0.39
CA SER A 26 3.88 -23.66 1.40
C SER A 26 5.13 -23.09 0.74
N VAL A 27 5.57 -21.91 1.19
CA VAL A 27 6.82 -21.29 0.75
C VAL A 27 7.70 -20.96 1.94
N ASN A 28 8.97 -21.34 1.85
CA ASN A 28 9.96 -20.91 2.82
C ASN A 28 10.44 -19.50 2.43
N ALA A 29 9.88 -18.49 3.09
CA ALA A 29 10.18 -17.08 2.83
C ALA A 29 10.37 -16.34 4.16
N ASP A 30 11.41 -15.53 4.24
CA ASP A 30 11.66 -14.66 5.40
C ASP A 30 10.78 -13.40 5.38
N LEU A 31 10.28 -13.01 4.19
CA LEU A 31 9.55 -11.78 3.95
C LEU A 31 8.43 -11.98 2.93
N VAL A 32 7.23 -11.51 3.28
CA VAL A 32 6.08 -11.33 2.41
C VAL A 32 5.85 -9.85 2.19
N LEU A 33 5.74 -9.44 0.92
CA LEU A 33 5.44 -8.07 0.53
C LEU A 33 4.02 -7.98 0.00
N LEU A 34 3.22 -7.09 0.60
CA LEU A 34 1.87 -6.77 0.16
C LEU A 34 1.79 -5.26 -0.06
N MET A 35 2.35 -4.83 -1.19
CA MET A 35 2.45 -3.42 -1.54
C MET A 35 1.29 -3.02 -2.43
N ASP A 36 0.35 -2.27 -1.88
CA ASP A 36 -0.83 -1.77 -2.56
C ASP A 36 -1.68 -2.93 -3.14
N VAL A 37 -1.94 -3.93 -2.27
CA VAL A 37 -2.70 -5.17 -2.60
C VAL A 37 -4.02 -5.25 -1.84
N LEU A 38 -4.07 -4.80 -0.59
CA LEU A 38 -5.22 -5.08 0.29
C LEU A 38 -6.45 -4.26 -0.07
N GLU A 39 -6.26 -3.03 -0.54
CA GLU A 39 -7.29 -2.11 -1.00
C GLU A 39 -8.11 -2.64 -2.17
N HIS A 40 -7.63 -3.69 -2.81
CA HIS A 40 -8.16 -4.30 -4.00
C HIS A 40 -8.98 -5.57 -3.69
N VAL A 41 -8.87 -6.14 -2.49
CA VAL A 41 -9.61 -7.35 -2.10
C VAL A 41 -10.80 -7.03 -1.21
N ASP A 42 -11.82 -7.89 -1.25
CA ASP A 42 -13.00 -7.74 -0.40
C ASP A 42 -12.72 -8.18 1.04
N ASP A 43 -12.03 -9.31 1.20
CA ASP A 43 -11.65 -9.93 2.48
C ASP A 43 -10.13 -9.80 2.69
N ASP A 44 -9.71 -8.67 3.24
CA ASP A 44 -8.30 -8.36 3.54
C ASP A 44 -7.75 -9.22 4.69
N VAL A 45 -8.54 -9.46 5.74
CA VAL A 45 -8.20 -10.37 6.84
C VAL A 45 -7.99 -11.80 6.32
N GLY A 46 -8.92 -12.30 5.50
CA GLY A 46 -8.84 -13.63 4.90
C GLY A 46 -7.62 -13.80 3.99
N LEU A 47 -7.30 -12.78 3.17
CA LEU A 47 -6.10 -12.80 2.33
C LEU A 47 -4.81 -12.85 3.17
N LEU A 48 -4.71 -12.02 4.22
CA LEU A 48 -3.55 -12.03 5.12
C LEU A 48 -3.39 -13.37 5.83
N ARG A 49 -4.49 -13.93 6.35
CA ARG A 49 -4.48 -15.25 7.00
C ARG A 49 -4.03 -16.34 6.04
N HIS A 50 -4.53 -16.31 4.81
CA HIS A 50 -4.18 -17.27 3.77
C HIS A 50 -2.68 -17.31 3.47
N TYR A 51 -2.01 -16.14 3.38
CA TYR A 51 -0.55 -16.11 3.18
C TYR A 51 0.23 -16.39 4.46
N MET A 52 -0.28 -15.99 5.63
CA MET A 52 0.31 -16.33 6.93
C MET A 52 0.39 -17.85 7.15
N GLU A 53 -0.64 -18.60 6.77
CA GLU A 53 -0.65 -20.07 6.89
C GLU A 53 0.40 -20.77 6.02
N LYS A 54 0.88 -20.10 4.97
CA LYS A 54 1.78 -20.67 3.94
C LYS A 54 3.26 -20.44 4.17
N VAL A 55 3.63 -19.62 5.15
CA VAL A 55 5.01 -19.25 5.46
C VAL A 55 5.45 -19.77 6.82
N PRO A 56 6.75 -19.95 7.11
CA PRO A 56 7.20 -20.38 8.44
C PRO A 56 6.98 -19.30 9.52
N SER A 57 6.97 -19.71 10.80
CA SER A 57 6.99 -18.76 11.92
C SER A 57 8.25 -17.88 11.85
N GLY A 58 8.14 -16.63 12.30
CA GLY A 58 9.18 -15.61 12.17
C GLY A 58 9.21 -14.88 10.83
N THR A 59 8.43 -15.31 9.82
CA THR A 59 8.29 -14.56 8.56
C THR A 59 7.69 -13.19 8.80
N ARG A 60 8.31 -12.17 8.21
CA ARG A 60 7.83 -10.78 8.26
C ARG A 60 6.88 -10.47 7.13
N PHE A 61 5.91 -9.62 7.39
CA PHE A 61 4.96 -9.09 6.42
C PHE A 61 5.17 -7.58 6.35
N LEU A 62 5.53 -7.06 5.18
CA LEU A 62 5.57 -5.62 4.93
C LEU A 62 4.38 -5.26 4.04
N ILE A 63 3.48 -4.45 4.60
CA ILE A 63 2.22 -4.07 3.99
C ILE A 63 2.24 -2.56 3.72
N SER A 64 1.89 -2.14 2.50
CA SER A 64 1.56 -0.76 2.19
C SER A 64 0.14 -0.67 1.64
N VAL A 65 -0.60 0.33 2.09
CA VAL A 65 -1.96 0.61 1.62
C VAL A 65 -2.24 2.12 1.59
N PRO A 66 -3.12 2.61 0.71
CA PRO A 66 -3.43 4.02 0.61
C PRO A 66 -4.14 4.51 1.88
N ALA A 67 -3.68 5.65 2.40
CA ALA A 67 -4.20 6.21 3.64
C ALA A 67 -5.46 7.05 3.43
N PHE A 68 -6.30 7.07 4.48
CA PHE A 68 -7.44 7.94 4.72
C PHE A 68 -8.54 7.97 3.64
N GLN A 69 -9.72 7.46 3.97
CA GLN A 69 -10.88 7.44 3.05
C GLN A 69 -11.32 8.82 2.54
N PHE A 70 -11.11 9.90 3.30
CA PHE A 70 -11.50 11.24 2.83
C PHE A 70 -10.64 11.76 1.66
N LEU A 71 -9.48 11.14 1.41
CA LEU A 71 -8.62 11.43 0.27
C LEU A 71 -9.04 10.68 -1.00
N TRP A 72 -10.14 9.93 -0.96
CA TRP A 72 -10.66 9.21 -2.11
C TRP A 72 -10.90 10.12 -3.31
N SER A 73 -10.50 9.67 -4.48
CA SER A 73 -10.57 10.46 -5.71
C SER A 73 -10.85 9.58 -6.94
N GLY A 74 -11.07 10.20 -8.11
CA GLY A 74 -11.20 9.46 -9.37
C GLY A 74 -10.00 8.60 -9.73
N HIS A 75 -8.81 8.85 -9.15
CA HIS A 75 -7.66 7.98 -9.29
C HIS A 75 -7.85 6.63 -8.59
N ASP A 76 -8.49 6.62 -7.41
CA ASP A 76 -8.83 5.38 -6.70
C ASP A 76 -9.85 4.55 -7.48
N VAL A 77 -10.82 5.20 -8.10
CA VAL A 77 -11.80 4.54 -8.99
C VAL A 77 -11.11 3.97 -10.22
N PHE A 78 -10.18 4.71 -10.82
CA PHE A 78 -9.40 4.25 -11.97
C PHE A 78 -8.52 3.03 -11.64
N LEU A 79 -7.97 2.99 -10.43
CA LEU A 79 -7.20 1.84 -9.95
C LEU A 79 -8.09 0.70 -9.45
N GLU A 80 -9.42 0.84 -9.48
CA GLU A 80 -10.35 -0.15 -8.95
C GLU A 80 -10.11 -0.47 -7.46
N HIS A 81 -9.68 0.54 -6.70
CA HIS A 81 -9.62 0.45 -5.25
C HIS A 81 -11.04 0.23 -4.70
N LYS A 82 -11.10 -0.48 -3.57
CA LYS A 82 -12.33 -0.69 -2.79
C LYS A 82 -12.38 0.18 -1.55
N ARG A 83 -11.22 0.49 -0.96
CA ARG A 83 -11.11 1.21 0.32
C ARG A 83 -9.75 1.86 0.52
N ARG A 84 -9.67 2.79 1.47
CA ARG A 84 -8.43 3.36 2.03
C ARG A 84 -8.42 3.16 3.54
N TYR A 85 -7.24 3.05 4.12
CA TYR A 85 -7.07 2.63 5.50
C TYR A 85 -6.59 3.76 6.41
N ARG A 86 -6.93 3.67 7.69
CA ARG A 86 -6.20 4.35 8.76
C ARG A 86 -5.21 3.37 9.38
N LEU A 87 -4.13 3.89 9.95
CA LEU A 87 -3.10 3.09 10.61
C LEU A 87 -3.70 2.09 11.60
N LYS A 88 -4.54 2.55 12.54
CA LYS A 88 -5.21 1.67 13.50
C LYS A 88 -6.06 0.57 12.86
N GLN A 89 -6.77 0.89 11.78
CA GLN A 89 -7.58 -0.11 11.06
C GLN A 89 -6.69 -1.19 10.44
N MET A 90 -5.53 -0.80 9.91
CA MET A 90 -4.55 -1.75 9.37
C MET A 90 -3.97 -2.64 10.48
N GLU A 91 -3.60 -2.05 11.62
CA GLU A 91 -3.11 -2.80 12.79
C GLU A 91 -4.16 -3.82 13.29
N ASP A 92 -5.42 -3.40 13.39
CA ASP A 92 -6.53 -4.26 13.81
C ASP A 92 -6.74 -5.43 12.82
N ILE A 93 -6.66 -5.19 11.50
CA ILE A 93 -6.78 -6.22 10.45
C ILE A 93 -5.63 -7.23 10.54
N VAL A 94 -4.39 -6.75 10.72
CA VAL A 94 -3.21 -7.60 10.88
C VAL A 94 -3.33 -8.50 12.12
N GLN A 95 -3.79 -7.95 13.24
CA GLN A 95 -4.02 -8.75 14.45
C GLN A 95 -5.10 -9.82 14.24
N GLN A 96 -6.20 -9.47 13.57
CA GLN A 96 -7.28 -10.40 13.25
C GLN A 96 -6.86 -11.53 12.29
N SER A 97 -5.85 -11.29 11.46
CA SER A 97 -5.30 -12.33 10.58
C SER A 97 -4.38 -13.32 11.31
N GLY A 98 -4.10 -13.11 12.60
CA GLY A 98 -3.21 -13.94 13.41
C GLY A 98 -1.73 -13.53 13.36
N LEU A 99 -1.43 -12.38 12.75
CA LEU A 99 -0.09 -11.80 12.74
C LEU A 99 0.13 -10.90 13.96
N THR A 100 1.38 -10.76 14.38
CA THR A 100 1.76 -9.78 15.42
C THR A 100 2.27 -8.51 14.77
N VAL A 101 1.62 -7.37 15.05
CA VAL A 101 2.10 -6.05 14.62
C VAL A 101 3.43 -5.75 15.30
N LYS A 102 4.47 -5.45 14.51
CA LYS A 102 5.79 -5.01 15.01
C LYS A 102 5.96 -3.51 14.88
N HIS A 103 5.44 -2.93 13.81
CA HIS A 103 5.59 -1.52 13.50
C HIS A 103 4.48 -1.03 12.59
N GLY A 104 4.03 0.20 12.77
CA GLY A 104 3.04 0.82 11.92
C GLY A 104 3.24 2.32 11.88
N ALA A 105 3.25 2.92 10.70
CA ALA A 105 3.45 4.36 10.53
C ALA A 105 2.86 4.88 9.21
N TYR A 106 2.66 6.18 9.12
CA TYR A 106 2.28 6.87 7.89
C TYR A 106 3.51 7.40 7.15
N TYR A 107 3.51 7.20 5.84
CA TYR A 107 4.53 7.68 4.92
C TYR A 107 4.00 8.81 4.03
N PHE A 108 4.92 9.64 3.53
CA PHE A 108 4.63 10.86 2.78
C PHE A 108 3.86 11.91 3.58
N GLY A 109 4.20 12.10 4.86
CA GLY A 109 3.58 13.12 5.72
C GLY A 109 3.97 14.54 5.31
N ALA A 110 5.17 14.77 4.78
CA ALA A 110 5.60 16.09 4.31
C ALA A 110 4.79 16.57 3.10
N VAL A 111 4.40 15.64 2.21
CA VAL A 111 3.61 15.92 1.00
C VAL A 111 2.11 15.90 1.30
N PHE A 112 1.70 15.31 2.43
CA PHE A 112 0.31 15.13 2.80
C PHE A 112 -0.53 16.43 2.81
N PRO A 113 -0.09 17.58 3.37
CA PRO A 113 -0.88 18.80 3.36
C PRO A 113 -1.16 19.32 1.94
N ILE A 114 -0.17 19.25 1.06
CA ILE A 114 -0.26 19.69 -0.34
C ILE A 114 -1.24 18.79 -1.09
N ALA A 115 -1.02 17.47 -1.03
CA ALA A 115 -1.87 16.49 -1.70
C ALA A 115 -3.31 16.51 -1.17
N THR A 116 -3.49 16.66 0.15
CA THR A 116 -4.80 16.78 0.77
C THR A 116 -5.54 18.01 0.28
N THR A 117 -4.88 19.17 0.22
CA THR A 117 -5.49 20.41 -0.28
C THR A 117 -5.96 20.26 -1.72
N ILE A 118 -5.09 19.74 -2.60
CA ILE A 118 -5.43 19.52 -4.02
C ILE A 118 -6.64 18.58 -4.15
N ARG A 119 -6.66 17.48 -3.38
CA ARG A 119 -7.75 16.49 -3.44
C ARG A 119 -9.06 17.00 -2.86
N LEU A 120 -9.03 17.73 -1.75
CA LEU A 120 -10.23 18.31 -1.15
C LEU A 120 -10.83 19.38 -2.06
N VAL A 121 -10.00 20.23 -2.65
CA VAL A 121 -10.45 21.24 -3.62
C VAL A 121 -11.01 20.57 -4.87
N SER A 122 -10.32 19.58 -5.43
CA SER A 122 -10.80 18.90 -6.63
C SER A 122 -12.11 18.16 -6.38
N ASN A 123 -12.25 17.47 -5.25
CA ASN A 123 -13.49 16.80 -4.85
C ASN A 123 -14.64 17.78 -4.61
N TRP A 124 -14.37 18.97 -4.07
CA TRP A 124 -15.38 20.01 -3.88
C TRP A 124 -15.83 20.60 -5.21
N VAL A 125 -14.90 20.95 -6.10
CA VAL A 125 -15.17 21.52 -7.43
C VAL A 125 -15.86 20.52 -8.36
N HIS A 126 -15.51 19.24 -8.27
CA HIS A 126 -15.99 18.18 -9.17
C HIS A 126 -17.05 17.28 -8.51
N LYS A 127 -17.77 17.77 -7.50
CA LYS A 127 -18.85 17.04 -6.81
C LYS A 127 -19.84 16.48 -7.85
N GLY A 128 -19.73 15.17 -8.14
CA GLY A 128 -20.57 14.44 -9.10
C GLY A 128 -19.90 13.97 -10.40
N ARG A 129 -18.63 14.30 -10.67
CA ARG A 129 -17.87 13.83 -11.86
C ARG A 129 -16.50 13.28 -11.47
N GLN A 130 -16.45 12.29 -10.58
CA GLN A 130 -15.23 11.52 -10.39
C GLN A 130 -15.01 10.61 -11.62
N GLN A 131 -14.45 11.19 -12.69
CA GLN A 131 -14.01 10.41 -13.83
C GLN A 131 -12.83 9.55 -13.40
N ALA A 132 -12.88 8.26 -13.74
CA ALA A 132 -11.75 7.36 -13.64
C ALA A 132 -10.65 7.84 -14.60
N ARG A 133 -9.72 8.65 -14.09
CA ARG A 133 -8.53 9.09 -14.82
C ARG A 133 -7.31 8.92 -13.93
N SER A 134 -6.24 8.39 -14.53
CA SER A 134 -4.92 8.42 -13.92
C SER A 134 -4.49 9.86 -13.69
N GLN A 135 -4.05 10.17 -12.47
CA GLN A 135 -3.44 11.45 -12.12
C GLN A 135 -1.91 11.41 -12.28
N LEU A 136 -1.39 10.41 -12.98
CA LEU A 136 0.03 10.31 -13.29
C LEU A 136 0.40 11.35 -14.35
N SER A 137 0.85 12.53 -13.92
CA SER A 137 1.39 13.56 -14.80
C SER A 137 2.88 13.77 -14.56
N LEU A 138 3.65 13.91 -15.64
CA LEU A 138 5.03 14.37 -15.56
C LEU A 138 5.06 15.84 -15.13
N HIS A 139 5.42 16.06 -13.88
CA HIS A 139 5.64 17.41 -13.36
C HIS A 139 7.02 17.93 -13.74
N HIS A 140 7.17 19.26 -13.73
CA HIS A 140 8.44 19.92 -14.02
C HIS A 140 9.56 19.39 -13.10
N PRO A 141 10.81 19.17 -13.59
CA PRO A 141 11.89 18.55 -12.82
C PRO A 141 12.18 19.21 -11.47
N LEU A 142 12.03 20.54 -11.39
CA LEU A 142 12.20 21.29 -10.14
C LEU A 142 11.16 20.91 -9.08
N VAL A 143 9.89 20.72 -9.48
CA VAL A 143 8.81 20.31 -8.57
C VAL A 143 9.06 18.88 -8.09
N ASN A 144 9.46 17.99 -9.01
CA ASN A 144 9.80 16.62 -8.63
C ASN A 144 11.00 16.59 -7.68
N GLY A 145 12.03 17.41 -7.93
CA GLY A 145 13.21 17.53 -7.08
C GLY A 145 12.89 18.04 -5.68
N THR A 146 12.02 19.05 -5.54
CA THR A 146 11.62 19.55 -4.22
C THR A 146 10.78 18.53 -3.46
N LEU A 147 9.80 17.90 -4.11
CA LEU A 147 8.98 16.85 -3.49
C LEU A 147 9.83 15.64 -3.07
N ALA A 148 10.82 15.25 -3.89
CA ALA A 148 11.78 14.21 -3.56
C ALA A 148 12.65 14.61 -2.36
N ALA A 149 13.16 15.83 -2.32
CA ALA A 149 13.96 16.32 -1.20
C ALA A 149 13.15 16.38 0.11
N MET A 150 11.90 16.82 0.06
CA MET A 150 10.98 16.81 1.21
C MET A 150 10.75 15.39 1.73
N SER A 151 10.47 14.45 0.82
CA SER A 151 10.25 13.04 1.16
C SER A 151 11.53 12.41 1.73
N ALA A 152 12.69 12.74 1.18
CA ALA A 152 13.99 12.26 1.66
C ALA A 152 14.35 12.80 3.05
N ALA A 153 14.06 14.09 3.30
CA ALA A 153 14.28 14.71 4.60
C ALA A 153 13.38 14.11 5.70
N GLU A 154 12.21 13.58 5.32
CA GLU A 154 11.27 12.93 6.24
C GLU A 154 11.71 11.52 6.66
N LEU A 155 12.49 10.81 5.82
CA LEU A 155 12.86 9.40 6.00
C LEU A 155 13.35 9.03 7.42
N PRO A 156 14.19 9.82 8.11
CA PRO A 156 14.65 9.47 9.46
C PRO A 156 13.53 9.42 10.50
N PHE A 157 12.46 10.19 10.28
CA PHE A 157 11.34 10.37 11.22
C PHE A 157 10.09 9.57 10.83
N LEU A 158 10.03 9.04 9.60
CA LEU A 158 8.88 8.32 9.08
C LEU A 158 8.47 7.11 9.93
N LYS A 159 9.44 6.42 10.56
CA LYS A 159 9.14 5.31 11.46
C LYS A 159 8.28 5.73 12.65
N CYS A 160 8.37 6.99 13.09
CA CYS A 160 7.63 7.46 14.26
C CYS A 160 6.36 8.25 13.89
N ASN A 161 6.05 8.40 12.60
CA ASN A 161 4.92 9.20 12.17
C ASN A 161 3.60 8.42 12.30
N HIS A 162 2.90 8.62 13.41
CA HIS A 162 1.59 8.02 13.65
C HIS A 162 0.44 9.02 13.41
N LEU A 163 0.74 10.22 12.90
CA LEU A 163 -0.23 11.30 12.75
C LEU A 163 -0.92 11.25 11.38
N ALA A 164 -0.17 11.43 10.30
CA ALA A 164 -0.74 11.52 8.96
C ALA A 164 0.29 11.30 7.85
N GLY A 165 -0.19 10.81 6.71
CA GLY A 165 0.56 10.59 5.47
C GLY A 165 -0.37 10.06 4.38
N LEU A 166 0.16 9.85 3.18
CA LEU A 166 -0.62 9.38 2.04
C LEU A 166 -0.69 7.85 1.94
N THR A 167 0.22 7.16 2.63
CA THR A 167 0.32 5.69 2.65
C THR A 167 0.48 5.23 4.09
N VAL A 168 -0.21 4.16 4.47
CA VAL A 168 0.03 3.42 5.70
C VAL A 168 1.04 2.33 5.40
N PHE A 169 2.10 2.25 6.19
CA PHE A 169 3.01 1.12 6.22
C PHE A 169 2.82 0.35 7.52
N CYS A 170 2.75 -0.98 7.41
CA CYS A 170 2.68 -1.87 8.56
C CYS A 170 3.68 -3.02 8.37
N VAL A 171 4.50 -3.25 9.39
CA VAL A 171 5.35 -4.43 9.52
C VAL A 171 4.73 -5.35 10.56
N ALA A 172 4.46 -6.57 10.15
CA ALA A 172 3.96 -7.63 11.02
C ALA A 172 4.87 -8.86 10.96
N GLU A 173 4.68 -9.78 11.89
CA GLU A 173 5.45 -11.01 11.97
C GLU A 173 4.53 -12.18 12.31
N LYS A 174 4.76 -13.32 11.68
CA LYS A 174 4.11 -14.56 12.05
C LYS A 174 4.68 -15.07 13.37
N PRO A 175 3.85 -15.31 14.41
CA PRO A 175 4.30 -15.83 15.69
C PRO A 175 4.88 -17.25 15.60
#